data_AF-A0A9P1E8M5-F1
#
_entry.id   AF-A0A9P1E8M5-F1
#
_cell.length_a   1.000
_cell.length_b   1.000
_cell.length_c   1.000
_cell.angle_alpha   90.00
_cell.angle_beta   90.00
_cell.angle_gamma   90.00
#
_symmetry.space_group_name_H-M   'P 1'
#
loop_
_entity.id
_entity.type
_entity.pdbx_description
1 polymer ?
#
loop_
_entity_poly.entity_id
_entity_poly.type
_entity_poly.pdbx_seq_one_letter_code
_entity_poly.pdbx_strand_id
1 'polypeptide(L)' 'MQGVQAFWLGIFPMPRAIIDKITSLCRLFLWGSKHSKVAWCDVCLPKSEGGLGVRDTKDRFGPW' A
#
# COMPACT_ATOMS: atom_id res chain seq x y z
N MET A 1 9.98 -8.04 17.56
CA MET A 1 10.86 -7.79 16.39
C MET A 1 10.22 -6.91 15.31
N GLN A 2 9.21 -6.07 15.61
CA GLN A 2 8.50 -5.29 14.56
C GLN A 2 9.03 -3.85 14.39
N GLY A 3 9.63 -3.25 15.42
CA GLY A 3 10.03 -1.83 15.41
C GLY A 3 11.22 -1.51 14.50
N VAL A 4 12.24 -2.37 14.45
CA VAL A 4 13.43 -2.17 13.59
C VAL A 4 13.05 -2.16 12.11
N GLN A 5 12.18 -3.09 11.68
CA GLN A 5 11.74 -3.14 10.29
C GLN A 5 10.94 -1.89 9.91
N ALA A 6 10.01 -1.46 10.78
CA ALA A 6 9.23 -0.24 10.55
C ALA A 6 10.11 1.03 10.49
N PHE A 7 11.15 1.12 11.33
CA PHE A 7 12.10 2.22 11.31
C PHE A 7 12.83 2.29 9.97
N TRP A 8 13.47 1.19 9.55
CA TRP A 8 14.22 1.16 8.29
C TRP A 8 13.33 1.41 7.07
N LEU A 9 12.12 0.85 7.03
CA LEU A 9 11.16 1.11 5.96
C LEU A 9 10.64 2.56 5.94
N GLY A 10 10.73 3.28 7.07
CA GLY A 10 10.35 4.69 7.14
C GLY A 10 11.44 5.65 6.69
N ILE A 11 12.72 5.26 6.81
CA ILE A 11 13.86 6.14 6.50
C ILE A 11 14.51 5.85 5.15
N PHE A 12 14.40 4.63 4.63
CA PHE A 12 14.96 4.31 3.32
C PHE A 12 14.00 4.69 2.20
N PRO A 13 14.47 5.36 1.13
CA PRO A 13 13.71 5.50 -0.10
C PRO A 13 13.52 4.10 -0.69
N MET A 14 12.29 3.59 -0.63
CA MET A 14 11.97 2.29 -1.17
C MET A 14 11.90 2.34 -2.70
N PRO A 15 12.61 1.46 -3.42
CA PRO A 15 12.47 1.37 -4.88
C PRO A 15 11.03 1.07 -5.27
N ARG A 16 10.56 1.68 -6.37
CA ARG A 16 9.21 1.50 -6.91
C ARG A 16 8.79 0.03 -7.05
N ALA A 17 9.71 -0.84 -7.46
CA ALA A 17 9.46 -2.28 -7.57
C ALA A 17 9.03 -2.93 -6.23
N ILE A 18 9.58 -2.46 -5.10
CA ILE A 18 9.21 -2.96 -3.77
C ILE A 18 7.83 -2.46 -3.38
N ILE A 19 7.55 -1.17 -3.63
CA ILE A 19 6.23 -0.56 -3.38
C ILE A 19 5.14 -1.28 -4.18
N ASP A 20 5.40 -1.55 -5.45
CA ASP A 20 4.46 -2.27 -6.32
C ASP A 20 4.26 -3.72 -5.85
N LYS A 21 5.32 -4.38 -5.36
CA LYS A 21 5.21 -5.75 -4.81
C LYS A 21 4.39 -5.78 -3.52
N ILE A 22 4.59 -4.83 -2.61
CA ILE A 22 3.76 -4.69 -1.40
C ILE A 22 2.30 -4.44 -1.78
N THR A 23 2.06 -3.50 -2.70
CA THR A 23 0.73 -3.20 -3.22
C THR A 23 0.07 -4.45 -3.82
N SER A 24 0.81 -5.25 -4.59
CA SER A 24 0.32 -6.50 -5.16
C SER A 24 -0.05 -7.52 -4.10
N LEU A 25 0.72 -7.65 -3.02
CA LEU A 25 0.42 -8.54 -1.90
C LEU A 25 -0.86 -8.10 -1.18
N CYS A 26 -1.03 -6.79 -0.94
CA CYS A 26 -2.24 -6.28 -0.31
C CYS A 26 -3.48 -6.50 -1.21
N ARG A 27 -3.35 -6.33 -2.53
CA ARG A 27 -4.41 -6.68 -3.50
C ARG A 27 -4.77 -8.16 -3.45
N LEU A 28 -3.76 -9.03 -3.44
CA LEU A 28 -3.95 -10.47 -3.35
C LEU A 28 -4.62 -10.86 -2.03
N PHE A 29 -4.29 -10.21 -0.91
CA PHE A 29 -4.92 -10.46 0.38
C PHE A 29 -6.41 -10.06 0.37
N LEU A 30 -6.74 -8.90 -0.20
CA LEU A 30 -8.10 -8.36 -0.17
C LEU A 30 -9.05 -9.00 -1.20
N TRP A 31 -8.56 -9.29 -2.41
CA TRP A 31 -9.38 -9.83 -3.51
C TRP A 31 -9.04 -11.28 -3.90
N GLY A 32 -7.97 -11.87 -3.34
CA GLY A 32 -7.47 -13.17 -3.79
C GLY A 32 -7.00 -13.12 -5.23
N SER A 33 -7.20 -14.21 -5.96
CA SER A 33 -6.96 -14.30 -7.41
C SER A 33 -8.06 -13.65 -8.27
N LYS A 34 -9.07 -13.04 -7.65
CA LYS A 34 -10.17 -12.38 -8.37
C LYS A 34 -9.77 -10.97 -8.77
N HIS A 35 -10.24 -10.51 -9.92
CA HIS A 35 -10.03 -9.13 -10.35
C HIS A 35 -10.67 -8.13 -9.36
N SER A 36 -9.96 -7.06 -9.02
CA SER A 36 -10.48 -6.01 -8.15
C SER A 36 -11.56 -5.21 -8.86
N LYS A 37 -12.74 -5.09 -8.25
CA LYS A 37 -13.85 -4.27 -8.76
C LYS A 37 -13.73 -2.78 -8.40
N VAL A 38 -12.70 -2.43 -7.62
CA VAL A 38 -12.49 -1.10 -7.04
C VAL A 38 -11.06 -0.65 -7.36
N ALA A 39 -10.87 0.62 -7.71
CA ALA A 39 -9.54 1.14 -7.98
C ALA A 39 -8.72 1.19 -6.67
N TRP A 40 -7.41 0.98 -6.77
CA TRP A 40 -6.54 0.98 -5.59
C TRP A 40 -6.54 2.33 -4.86
N CYS A 41 -6.68 3.44 -5.60
CA CYS A 41 -6.78 4.78 -5.01
C CYS A 41 -8.01 4.90 -4.10
N ASP A 42 -9.16 4.35 -4.53
CA ASP A 42 -10.41 4.41 -3.76
C ASP A 42 -10.31 3.57 -2.48
N VAL A 43 -9.58 2.45 -2.54
CA VAL A 43 -9.30 1.60 -1.38
C VAL A 43 -8.47 2.35 -0.33
N CYS A 44 -7.57 3.22 -0.77
CA CYS A 44 -6.72 4.02 0.09
C CYS A 44 -7.44 5.21 0.75
N LEU A 45 -8.64 5.59 0.27
CA LEU A 45 -9.41 6.67 0.87
C LEU A 45 -9.77 6.37 2.34
N PRO A 46 -9.94 7.40 3.18
CA PRO A 46 -10.44 7.24 4.54
C PRO A 46 -11.77 6.48 4.58
N LYS A 47 -12.04 5.79 5.69
CA LYS A 47 -13.32 5.07 5.89
C LYS A 47 -14.54 5.99 5.82
N SER A 48 -14.37 7.27 6.18
CA SER A 48 -15.42 8.30 6.05
C SER A 48 -15.81 8.58 4.61
N GLU A 49 -14.91 8.34 3.65
CA GLU A 49 -15.10 8.57 2.22
C GLU A 49 -15.42 7.27 1.47
N GLY A 50 -15.68 6.17 2.19
CA GLY A 50 -16.03 4.86 1.60
C GLY A 50 -14.85 3.97 1.24
N GLY A 51 -13.61 4.39 1.53
CA GLY A 51 -12.42 3.55 1.37
C GLY A 51 -12.13 2.66 2.58
N LEU A 52 -11.00 1.94 2.55
CA LEU A 52 -10.55 1.09 3.66
C LEU A 52 -9.59 1.80 4.62
N GLY A 53 -9.15 3.02 4.30
CA GLY A 53 -8.15 3.76 5.06
C GLY A 53 -6.75 3.12 5.00
N VAL A 54 -6.48 2.33 3.96
CA VAL A 54 -5.17 1.73 3.75
C VAL A 54 -4.20 2.82 3.30
N ARG A 55 -3.09 3.01 4.03
CA ARG A 55 -2.10 4.02 3.66
C ARG A 55 -1.50 3.67 2.29
N ASP A 56 -1.68 4.56 1.32
CA ASP A 56 -1.00 4.40 0.04
C ASP A 56 0.51 4.51 0.25
N THR A 57 1.22 3.48 -0.19
CA THR A 57 2.67 3.44 -0.11
C THR A 57 3.30 4.35 -1.16
N LYS A 58 2.59 4.65 -2.26
CA LYS A 58 3.04 5.56 -3.31
C LYS A 58 2.98 7.02 -2.88
N ASP A 59 1.98 7.40 -2.10
CA ASP A 59 1.87 8.73 -1.50
C ASP A 59 3.07 9.04 -0.59
N ARG A 60 3.44 8.08 0.28
CA ARG A 60 4.54 8.25 1.23
C ARG A 60 5.92 8.42 0.55
N PHE A 61 6.14 7.80 -0.60
CA PHE A 61 7.47 7.71 -1.24
C PHE A 61 7.55 8.36 -2.63
N GLY A 62 6.57 9.18 -3.03
CA GLY A 62 6.58 9.81 -4.36
C GLY A 62 7.77 10.77 -4.58
N PRO A 63 7.96 11.33 -5.79
CA PRO A 63 7.83 10.75 -7.14
C PRO A 63 9.13 10.07 -7.63
N TRP A 64 9.99 9.60 -6.72
CA TRP A 64 11.23 8.90 -7.05
C TRP A 64 11.02 7.44 -7.51
#